data_AF-A0A0D6ADM5-F1
#
_entry.id   AF-A0A0D6ADM5-F1
#
_cell.length_a   1.000
_cell.length_b   1.000
_cell.length_c   1.000
_cell.angle_alpha   90.00
_cell.angle_beta   90.00
_cell.angle_gamma   90.00
#
_symmetry.space_group_name_H-M   'P 1'
#
loop_
_entity.id
_entity.type
_entity.pdbx_description
1 polymer ?
#
loop_
_entity_poly.entity_id
_entity_poly.type
_entity_poly.pdbx_seq_one_letter_code
_entity_poly.pdbx_strand_id
1 'polypeptide(L)'
;MIQNSLSPLFLELESHCSSTAILTFLDSEGEVFVVDLTRKRNQVNYGYQKGIKELFMIRLLKGITTHGSIILRSFTDEIDQYTNLPIKELRGYLLKREGDQIEFEKLSSNMMFACHNTDAETGEPRALEQSVRYC
;
A
#
# COMPACT_ATOMS: atom_id res chain seq x y z
N MET A 1 21.02 5.78 12.19
CA MET A 1 20.94 4.37 11.75
C MET A 1 19.50 3.88 11.48
N ILE A 2 18.50 4.77 11.38
CA ILE A 2 17.08 4.41 11.20
C ILE A 2 16.67 4.32 9.71
N GLN A 3 17.39 4.97 8.80
CA GLN A 3 17.11 4.94 7.36
C GLN A 3 17.24 3.54 6.72
N ASN A 4 18.05 2.65 7.29
CA ASN A 4 18.29 1.33 6.71
C ASN A 4 17.14 0.35 6.93
N SER A 5 16.30 0.49 7.97
CA SER A 5 15.22 -0.47 8.24
C SER A 5 14.03 -0.33 7.28
N LEU A 6 13.74 0.87 6.78
CA LEU A 6 12.64 1.12 5.84
C LEU A 6 13.01 0.90 4.38
N SER A 7 14.30 0.77 4.07
CA SER A 7 14.76 0.64 2.69
C SER A 7 14.17 -0.58 1.97
N PRO A 8 14.10 -1.78 2.58
CA PRO A 8 13.44 -2.94 1.97
C PRO A 8 11.95 -2.71 1.66
N LEU A 9 11.22 -2.07 2.57
CA LEU A 9 9.81 -1.74 2.37
C LEU A 9 9.64 -0.78 1.19
N PHE A 10 10.46 0.28 1.09
CA PHE A 10 10.37 1.19 -0.04
C PHE A 10 10.74 0.53 -1.36
N LEU A 11 11.77 -0.33 -1.40
CA LEU A 11 12.10 -1.08 -2.60
C LEU A 11 10.95 -1.98 -3.04
N GLU A 12 10.32 -2.68 -2.10
CA GLU A 12 9.13 -3.49 -2.37
C GLU A 12 7.98 -2.64 -2.95
N LEU A 13 7.59 -1.56 -2.28
CA LEU A 13 6.50 -0.69 -2.72
C LEU A 13 6.78 -0.04 -4.08
N GLU A 14 7.99 0.48 -4.27
CA GLU A 14 8.38 1.13 -5.52
C GLU A 14 8.45 0.14 -6.69
N SER A 15 8.79 -1.14 -6.44
CA SER A 15 8.85 -2.17 -7.48
C SER A 15 7.50 -2.43 -8.16
N HIS A 16 6.39 -2.18 -7.46
CA HIS A 16 5.02 -2.37 -7.98
C HIS A 16 4.40 -1.08 -8.53
N CYS A 17 5.13 0.03 -8.55
CA CYS A 17 4.71 1.28 -9.20
C CYS A 17 5.26 1.33 -10.63
N SER A 18 4.55 0.79 -11.62
CA SER A 18 4.94 0.82 -13.03
C SER A 18 4.89 2.24 -13.62
N SER A 19 3.78 2.94 -13.39
CA SER A 19 3.54 4.32 -13.83
C SER A 19 2.97 5.15 -12.69
N THR A 20 1.81 4.75 -12.18
CA THR A 20 1.16 5.37 -11.02
C THR A 20 0.72 4.31 -10.03
N ALA A 21 0.69 4.67 -8.75
CA ALA A 21 0.08 3.86 -7.71
C ALA A 21 -0.45 4.78 -6.60
N ILE A 22 -1.32 4.25 -5.75
CA ILE A 22 -1.83 4.95 -4.57
C ILE A 22 -1.46 4.09 -3.37
N LEU A 23 -0.75 4.67 -2.43
CA LEU A 23 -0.39 4.06 -1.17
C LEU A 23 -1.29 4.62 -0.07
N THR A 24 -1.97 3.73 0.65
CA THR A 24 -2.74 4.05 1.85
C THR A 24 -2.07 3.38 3.04
N PHE A 25 -1.58 4.17 3.99
CA PHE A 25 -1.03 3.72 5.26
C PHE A 25 -2.06 3.94 6.37
N LEU A 26 -2.25 2.93 7.20
CA LEU A 26 -3.02 2.97 8.44
C LEU A 26 -2.06 2.71 9.61
N ASP A 27 -2.02 3.63 10.57
CA ASP A 27 -1.14 3.51 11.72
C ASP A 27 -1.77 2.75 12.90
N SER A 28 -1.04 2.64 14.03
CA SER A 28 -1.52 1.90 15.21
C SER A 28 -2.70 2.56 15.91
N GLU A 29 -2.95 3.85 15.68
CA GLU A 29 -4.07 4.59 16.27
C GLU A 29 -5.29 4.63 15.33
N GLY A 30 -5.14 4.07 14.12
CA GLY A 30 -6.18 4.08 13.09
C GLY A 30 -6.17 5.34 12.23
N GLU A 31 -5.13 6.18 12.34
CA GLU A 31 -4.98 7.35 11.50
C GLU A 31 -4.51 6.96 10.10
N VAL A 32 -5.13 7.58 9.09
CA VAL A 32 -4.91 7.26 7.68
C VAL A 32 -3.99 8.30 7.03
N PHE A 33 -3.00 7.82 6.29
CA PHE A 33 -2.15 8.64 5.42
C PHE A 33 -2.16 8.08 4.00
N VAL A 34 -2.59 8.90 3.04
CA VAL A 34 -2.65 8.50 1.61
C VAL A 34 -1.65 9.30 0.81
N VAL A 35 -0.93 8.63 -0.10
CA VAL A 35 0.03 9.26 -1.00
C VAL A 35 -0.02 8.63 -2.39
N ASP A 36 -0.08 9.49 -3.41
CA ASP A 36 0.09 9.08 -4.80
C ASP A 36 1.57 8.82 -5.09
N LEU A 37 1.88 7.72 -5.75
CA LEU A 37 3.19 7.39 -6.26
C LEU A 37 3.21 7.55 -7.77
N THR A 38 4.27 8.17 -8.30
CA THR A 38 4.46 8.31 -9.75
C THR A 38 5.89 7.94 -10.15
N ARG A 39 6.02 6.99 -11.08
CA ARG A 39 7.32 6.61 -11.64
C ARG A 39 7.68 7.55 -12.79
N LYS A 40 8.86 8.16 -12.69
CA LYS A 40 9.51 8.89 -13.78
C LYS A 40 10.88 8.28 -14.02
N ARG A 41 11.04 7.59 -15.15
CA ARG A 41 12.24 6.79 -15.45
C ARG A 41 12.48 5.77 -14.33
N ASN A 42 13.65 5.80 -13.69
CA ASN A 42 14.04 4.82 -12.66
C ASN A 42 13.74 5.29 -11.23
N GLN A 43 13.00 6.39 -11.04
CA GLN A 43 12.69 6.94 -9.72
C GLN A 43 11.18 7.04 -9.50
N VAL A 44 10.74 6.72 -8.28
CA VAL A 44 9.36 6.89 -7.83
C VAL A 44 9.28 8.15 -6.97
N ASN A 45 8.38 9.06 -7.35
CA ASN A 45 8.06 10.26 -6.59
C ASN A 45 6.84 10.02 -5.72
N TYR A 46 6.87 10.58 -4.51
CA TYR A 46 5.80 10.50 -3.53
C TYR A 46 5.07 11.84 -3.49
N GLY A 47 3.78 11.85 -3.80
CA GLY A 47 2.94 13.03 -3.88
C GLY A 47 3.40 14.06 -4.92
N TYR A 48 2.75 15.22 -4.89
CA TYR A 48 3.01 16.34 -5.80
C TYR A 48 3.94 17.41 -5.19
N GLN A 49 4.16 17.36 -3.87
CA GLN A 49 4.96 18.33 -3.13
C GLN A 49 6.29 17.71 -2.68
N LYS A 50 7.33 18.56 -2.55
CA LYS A 50 8.61 18.14 -1.96
C LYS A 50 8.39 17.77 -0.48
N GLY A 51 9.13 16.79 0.03
CA GLY A 51 9.08 16.41 1.45
C GLY A 51 8.05 15.34 1.80
N ILE A 52 7.21 14.90 0.85
CA ILE A 52 6.15 13.92 1.15
C ILE A 52 6.73 12.53 1.45
N LYS A 53 7.83 12.13 0.79
CA LYS A 53 8.52 10.87 1.11
C LYS A 53 9.07 10.90 2.54
N GLU A 54 9.68 12.00 2.93
CA GLU A 54 10.21 12.23 4.27
C GLU A 54 9.09 12.28 5.32
N LEU A 55 7.96 12.92 5.00
CA LEU A 55 6.78 12.91 5.85
C LEU A 55 6.24 11.49 6.03
N PHE A 56 6.15 10.72 4.95
CA PHE A 56 5.73 9.33 5.00
C PHE A 56 6.68 8.48 5.88
N MET A 57 7.99 8.67 5.74
CA MET A 57 8.98 8.03 6.62
C MET A 57 8.75 8.38 8.09
N ILE A 58 8.51 9.66 8.41
CA ILE A 58 8.24 10.10 9.78
C ILE A 58 6.95 9.46 10.31
N ARG A 59 5.91 9.38 9.47
CA ARG A 59 4.62 8.73 9.81
C ARG A 59 4.81 7.25 10.10
N LEU A 60 5.57 6.52 9.29
CA LEU A 60 5.90 5.11 9.56
C LEU A 60 6.64 4.95 10.89
N LEU A 61 7.68 5.76 11.11
CA LEU A 61 8.53 5.64 12.30
C LEU A 61 7.82 6.01 13.60
N LYS A 62 6.82 6.88 13.57
CA LYS A 62 6.11 7.36 14.76
C LYS A 62 4.74 6.70 14.95
N GLY A 63 4.03 6.42 13.86
CA GLY A 63 2.66 5.91 13.89
C GLY A 63 2.57 4.41 14.16
N ILE A 64 3.65 3.65 13.95
CA ILE A 64 3.67 2.22 14.23
C ILE A 64 4.24 2.00 15.63
N THR A 65 3.34 1.93 16.62
CA THR A 65 3.67 1.57 18.01
C THR A 65 3.74 0.05 18.19
N THR A 66 2.79 -0.67 17.59
CA THR A 66 2.75 -2.14 17.59
C THR A 66 2.60 -2.66 16.16
N HIS A 67 1.52 -2.28 15.49
CA HIS A 67 1.19 -2.71 14.13
C HIS A 67 0.68 -1.55 13.28
N GLY A 68 0.87 -1.64 11.98
CA GLY A 68 0.23 -0.79 10.99
C GLY A 68 -0.04 -1.59 9.73
N SER A 69 -0.66 -0.97 8.73
CA SER A 69 -0.85 -1.62 7.43
C SER A 69 -0.66 -0.65 6.28
N ILE A 70 -0.26 -1.20 5.14
CA ILE A 70 -0.22 -0.47 3.87
C ILE A 70 -1.07 -1.23 2.86
N ILE A 71 -1.93 -0.52 2.15
CA ILE A 71 -2.53 -0.97 0.90
C ILE A 71 -1.86 -0.21 -0.23
N LEU A 72 -1.26 -0.92 -1.16
CA LEU A 72 -0.73 -0.38 -2.40
C LEU A 72 -1.66 -0.77 -3.56
N ARG A 73 -2.25 0.23 -4.19
CA ARG A 73 -3.06 0.10 -5.41
C ARG A 73 -2.24 0.55 -6.60
N SER A 74 -1.89 -0.35 -7.49
CA SER A 74 -1.26 -0.03 -8.78
C SER A 74 -2.23 -0.28 -9.93
N PHE A 75 -1.87 0.22 -11.12
CA PHE A 75 -2.65 0.07 -12.34
C PHE A 75 -1.80 -0.61 -13.39
N THR A 76 -2.34 -1.64 -14.03
CA THR A 76 -1.67 -2.32 -15.13
C THR A 76 -1.91 -1.59 -16.45
N ASP A 77 -1.16 -1.95 -17.48
CA ASP A 77 -1.44 -1.51 -18.86
C ASP A 77 -2.58 -2.33 -19.52
N GLU A 78 -3.07 -3.37 -18.83
CA GLU A 78 -4.16 -4.21 -19.29
C GLU A 78 -5.50 -3.50 -19.04
N ILE A 79 -6.31 -3.35 -20.09
CA ILE A 79 -7.63 -2.71 -20.01
C ILE A 79 -8.70 -3.78 -19.85
N ASP A 80 -9.55 -3.63 -18.84
CA ASP A 80 -10.73 -4.45 -18.66
C ASP A 80 -11.78 -4.09 -19.73
N GLN A 81 -12.27 -5.10 -20.44
CA GLN A 81 -13.19 -4.89 -21.58
C GLN A 81 -14.58 -4.40 -21.17
N TYR A 82 -15.00 -4.63 -19.92
CA TYR A 82 -16.32 -4.22 -19.43
C TYR A 82 -16.30 -2.80 -18.90
N THR A 83 -15.29 -2.44 -18.13
CA THR A 83 -15.17 -1.10 -17.53
C THR A 83 -14.45 -0.11 -18.43
N ASN A 84 -13.69 -0.59 -19.43
CA ASN A 84 -12.80 0.20 -20.29
C ASN A 84 -11.76 1.01 -19.49
N LEU A 85 -11.40 0.50 -18.30
CA LEU A 85 -10.41 1.08 -17.40
C LEU A 85 -9.25 0.10 -17.19
N PRO A 86 -8.06 0.61 -16.81
CA PRO A 86 -6.94 -0.23 -16.38
C PRO A 86 -7.34 -1.18 -15.25
N ILE A 87 -6.90 -2.43 -15.34
CA ILE A 87 -7.02 -3.38 -14.23
C ILE A 87 -6.17 -2.88 -13.07
N LYS A 88 -6.78 -2.87 -11.88
CA LYS A 88 -6.13 -2.49 -10.63
C LYS A 88 -5.48 -3.71 -10.02
N GLU A 89 -4.30 -3.55 -9.47
CA GLU A 89 -3.70 -4.55 -8.59
C GLU A 89 -3.66 -4.03 -7.16
N LEU A 90 -4.17 -4.83 -6.23
CA LEU A 90 -4.16 -4.52 -4.79
C LEU A 90 -3.18 -5.44 -4.06
N ARG A 91 -2.24 -4.83 -3.35
CA ARG A 91 -1.29 -5.50 -2.47
C ARG A 91 -1.44 -4.94 -1.07
N GLY A 92 -1.46 -5.81 -0.07
CA GLY A 92 -1.50 -5.42 1.33
C GLY A 92 -0.22 -5.83 2.04
N TYR A 93 0.20 -5.00 2.97
CA TYR A 93 1.34 -5.25 3.83
C TYR A 93 0.94 -5.00 5.28
N LEU A 94 1.21 -5.97 6.15
CA LEU A 94 1.17 -5.77 7.59
C LEU A 94 2.55 -5.29 8.03
N LEU A 95 2.57 -4.26 8.86
CA LEU A 95 3.77 -3.70 9.42
C LEU A 95 3.80 -4.00 10.92
N LYS A 96 4.95 -4.39 11.45
CA LYS A 96 5.13 -4.68 12.87
C LYS A 96 6.35 -3.98 13.41
N ARG A 97 6.22 -3.40 14.61
CA ARG A 97 7.36 -2.85 15.35
C ARG A 97 8.10 -3.98 16.06
N GLU A 98 9.39 -4.12 15.78
CA GLU A 98 10.30 -5.01 16.51
C GLU A 98 11.48 -4.18 17.04
N GLY A 99 11.35 -3.71 18.28
CA GLY A 99 12.27 -2.72 18.87
C GLY A 99 12.35 -1.45 18.02
N ASP A 100 13.56 -1.10 17.57
CA ASP A 100 13.78 0.09 16.74
C ASP A 100 13.44 -0.12 15.24
N GLN A 101 13.14 -1.36 14.84
CA GLN A 101 12.88 -1.72 13.44
C GLN A 101 11.39 -1.85 13.13
N ILE A 102 11.05 -1.71 11.86
CA ILE A 102 9.73 -2.00 11.32
C ILE A 102 9.91 -3.13 10.31
N GLU A 103 9.32 -4.27 10.62
CA GLU A 103 9.23 -5.41 9.71
C GLU A 103 7.94 -5.31 8.90
N PHE A 104 7.93 -5.90 7.72
CA PHE A 104 6.73 -5.99 6.90
C PHE A 104 6.50 -7.41 6.40
N GLU A 105 5.23 -7.79 6.33
CA GLU A 105 4.77 -9.04 5.74
C GLU A 105 3.75 -8.70 4.66
N LYS A 106 3.96 -9.23 3.44
CA LYS A 106 2.99 -9.10 2.36
C LYS A 106 1.84 -10.08 2.59
N LEU A 107 0.61 -9.58 2.55
CA LEU A 107 -0.59 -10.40 2.61
C LEU A 107 -0.71 -11.27 1.34
N SER A 108 -1.26 -12.48 1.50
CA SER A 108 -1.58 -13.33 0.36
C SER A 108 -2.76 -12.75 -0.44
N SER A 109 -2.86 -13.11 -1.71
CA SER A 109 -3.98 -12.73 -2.58
C SER A 109 -5.35 -13.11 -1.99
N ASN A 110 -5.45 -14.27 -1.33
CA ASN A 110 -6.68 -14.73 -0.69
C ASN A 110 -7.05 -13.87 0.52
N MET A 111 -6.06 -13.49 1.35
CA MET A 111 -6.28 -12.58 2.47
C MET A 111 -6.68 -11.20 1.96
N MET A 112 -6.01 -10.70 0.93
CA MET A 112 -6.36 -9.43 0.29
C MET A 112 -7.78 -9.43 -0.28
N PHE A 113 -8.18 -10.51 -0.94
CA PHE A 113 -9.54 -10.70 -1.43
C PHE A 113 -10.55 -10.65 -0.27
N ALA A 114 -10.31 -11.40 0.80
CA ALA A 114 -11.20 -11.42 1.97
C ALA A 114 -11.31 -10.03 2.63
N CYS A 115 -10.18 -9.37 2.90
CA CYS A 115 -10.17 -8.04 3.52
C CYS A 115 -10.93 -6.98 2.72
N HIS A 116 -10.95 -7.09 1.38
CA HIS A 116 -11.62 -6.11 0.52
C HIS A 116 -13.07 -6.45 0.18
N ASN A 117 -13.48 -7.72 0.31
CA ASN A 117 -14.80 -8.18 -0.09
C ASN A 117 -15.62 -8.77 1.07
N THR A 118 -15.21 -8.52 2.31
CA THR A 118 -15.96 -8.90 3.50
C THR A 118 -16.27 -7.66 4.33
N ASP A 119 -17.52 -7.53 4.74
CA ASP A 119 -17.96 -6.48 5.64
C ASP A 119 -17.34 -6.70 7.03
N ALA A 120 -16.64 -5.69 7.53
CA ALA A 120 -15.89 -5.82 8.78
C ALA A 120 -16.78 -5.91 10.03
N GLU A 121 -18.01 -5.40 9.98
CA GLU A 121 -18.94 -5.42 11.13
C GLU A 121 -19.74 -6.72 11.19
N THR A 122 -20.16 -7.22 10.02
CA THR A 122 -21.09 -8.35 9.92
C THR A 122 -20.42 -9.65 9.48
N GLY A 123 -19.24 -9.59 8.86
CA GLY A 123 -18.57 -10.75 8.26
C GLY A 123 -19.17 -11.20 6.93
N GLU A 124 -20.18 -10.50 6.41
CA GLU A 124 -20.88 -10.89 5.19
C GLU A 124 -20.10 -10.47 3.92
N PRO A 125 -20.20 -11.23 2.81
CA PRO A 125 -19.59 -10.84 1.55
C PRO A 125 -20.15 -9.53 1.00
N ARG A 126 -19.27 -8.66 0.50
CA ARG A 126 -19.63 -7.45 -0.24
C ARG A 126 -19.62 -7.71 -1.75
N ALA A 127 -20.29 -6.83 -2.50
CA ALA A 127 -20.24 -6.86 -3.95
C ALA A 127 -18.79 -6.72 -4.43
N LEU A 128 -18.38 -7.61 -5.34
CA LEU A 128 -17.02 -7.62 -5.84
C LEU A 128 -16.72 -6.36 -6.65
N GLU A 129 -15.59 -5.72 -6.35
CA GLU A 129 -15.08 -4.65 -7.20
C GLU A 129 -14.65 -5.24 -8.56
N GLN A 130 -15.15 -4.65 -9.65
CA GLN A 130 -14.76 -5.06 -10.99
C GLN A 130 -13.34 -4.60 -11.32
N SER A 131 -12.66 -5.35 -12.18
CA SER A 131 -11.32 -5.01 -12.71
C SER A 131 -10.25 -4.90 -11.62
N VAL A 132 -10.31 -5.76 -10.59
CA VAL A 132 -9.32 -5.84 -9.51
C VAL A 132 -8.65 -7.21 -9.49
N ARG A 133 -7.32 -7.20 -9.42
CA ARG A 133 -6.47 -8.37 -9.17
C ARG A 133 -5.86 -8.23 -7.77
N TYR A 134 -6.09 -9.23 -6.92
CA TYR A 134 -5.48 -9.29 -5.59
C TYR A 134 -4.14 -10.01 -5.69
N CYS A 135 -3.09 -9.41 -5.13
CA CYS A 135 -1.69 -9.81 -5.35
C CYS A 135 -0.92 -10.06 -4.06
#